data_AF-A0A0Q7DFH0-F1
#
_entry.id   AF-A0A0Q7DFH0-F1
#
_cell.length_a   1.000
_cell.length_b   1.000
_cell.length_c   1.000
_cell.angle_alpha   90.00
_cell.angle_beta   90.00
_cell.angle_gamma   90.00
#
_symmetry.space_group_name_H-M   'P 1'
#
loop_
_entity.id
_entity.type
_entity.pdbx_description
1 polymer ?
#
loop_
_entity_poly.entity_id
_entity_poly.type
_entity_poly.pdbx_seq_one_letter_code
_entity_poly.pdbx_strand_id
1 'polypeptide(L)' 'MPRTDIDDLSLAEIMSKWPSTIRVFLDRRMHCVGCPIAPFHTLVDAAEEHALLLAGLAADIERARLRDSQVSARHR' A
#
# COMPACT_ATOMS: atom_id res chain seq x y z
N MET A 1 -15.13 11.66 -2.75
CA MET A 1 -14.09 11.00 -3.56
C MET A 1 -14.42 9.53 -3.61
N PRO A 2 -14.44 8.84 -4.77
CA PRO A 2 -14.77 7.42 -4.82
C PRO A 2 -13.66 6.61 -4.13
N ARG A 3 -14.04 5.68 -3.24
CA ARG A 3 -13.11 4.75 -2.59
C ARG A 3 -12.66 3.70 -3.58
N THR A 4 -11.38 3.34 -3.54
CA THR A 4 -10.81 2.23 -4.32
C THR A 4 -10.84 0.93 -3.52
N ASP A 5 -10.74 -0.21 -4.22
CA ASP A 5 -10.70 -1.56 -3.63
C ASP A 5 -9.54 -1.72 -2.62
N ILE A 6 -8.46 -0.96 -2.80
CA ILE A 6 -7.28 -0.99 -1.94
C ILE A 6 -7.41 -0.16 -0.64
N ASP A 7 -8.40 0.74 -0.56
CA ASP A 7 -8.52 1.67 0.57
C ASP A 7 -8.82 0.91 1.87
N ASP A 8 -9.64 -0.14 1.77
CA ASP A 8 -10.08 -0.98 2.89
C ASP A 8 -9.12 -2.14 3.21
N LEU A 9 -8.08 -2.36 2.40
CA LEU A 9 -7.11 -3.42 2.68
C LEU A 9 -6.14 -3.01 3.78
N SER A 10 -5.76 -3.97 4.63
CA SER A 10 -4.72 -3.73 5.62
C SER A 10 -3.36 -3.51 4.95
N LEU A 11 -2.49 -2.74 5.60
CA LEU A 11 -1.13 -2.51 5.11
C LEU A 11 -0.37 -3.83 4.94
N ALA A 12 -0.57 -4.79 5.85
CA ALA A 12 0.03 -6.12 5.74
C ALA A 12 -0.48 -6.90 4.51
N GLU A 13 -1.78 -6.84 4.21
CA GLU A 13 -2.33 -7.47 3.01
C GLU A 13 -1.80 -6.83 1.73
N ILE A 14 -1.73 -5.50 1.67
CA ILE A 14 -1.21 -4.76 0.52
C ILE A 14 0.24 -5.17 0.26
N MET A 15 1.10 -5.14 1.28
CA MET A 15 2.52 -5.51 1.15
C MET A 15 2.73 -6.98 0.83
N SER A 16 1.87 -7.87 1.36
CA SER A 16 1.97 -9.31 1.10
C SER A 16 1.52 -9.69 -0.31
N LYS A 17 0.44 -9.06 -0.82
CA LYS A 17 -0.06 -9.29 -2.17
C LYS A 17 0.83 -8.65 -3.23
N TRP A 18 1.39 -7.48 -2.93
CA TRP A 18 2.20 -6.69 -3.87
C TRP A 18 3.47 -6.16 -3.20
N PRO A 19 4.56 -6.94 -3.14
CA PRO A 19 5.81 -6.55 -2.48
C PRO A 19 6.42 -5.23 -2.98
N SER A 20 6.19 -4.84 -4.24
CA SER A 20 6.67 -3.55 -4.77
C SER A 20 6.05 -2.33 -4.09
N THR A 21 4.92 -2.49 -3.40
CA THR A 21 4.26 -1.42 -2.61
C THR A 21 5.05 -1.07 -1.35
N ILE A 22 5.87 -1.99 -0.82
CA ILE A 22 6.75 -1.73 0.34
C ILE A 22 7.61 -0.49 0.10
N ARG A 23 8.09 -0.31 -1.13
CA ARG A 23 8.92 0.84 -1.50
C ARG A 23 8.17 2.18 -1.35
N VAL A 24 6.87 2.22 -1.64
CA VAL A 24 6.03 3.43 -1.50
C VAL A 24 5.98 3.88 -0.03
N PHE A 25 5.76 2.94 0.90
CA PHE A 25 5.75 3.22 2.33
C PHE A 25 7.12 3.69 2.84
N LEU A 26 8.21 3.07 2.37
CA LEU A 26 9.57 3.46 2.74
C LEU A 26 9.95 4.85 2.23
N ASP A 27 9.62 5.17 0.97
CA ASP A 27 9.92 6.48 0.37
C ASP A 27 9.11 7.61 1.04
N ARG A 28 7.91 7.28 1.54
CA ARG A 28 7.07 8.18 2.35
C ARG A 28 7.44 8.19 3.84
N ARG A 29 8.51 7.49 4.24
CA ARG A 29 9.00 7.39 5.63
C ARG A 29 7.94 6.89 6.63
N MET A 30 7.04 6.03 6.17
CA MET A 30 6.03 5.42 7.03
C MET A 30 6.65 4.27 7.82
N HIS A 31 6.29 4.15 9.10
CA HIS A 31 6.85 3.17 10.05
C HIS A 31 6.07 1.84 10.06
N CYS A 32 5.09 1.68 9.18
CA CYS A 32 4.26 0.49 9.11
C CYS A 32 5.01 -0.76 8.61
N VAL A 33 6.10 -0.58 7.86
CA VAL A 33 6.89 -1.70 7.31
C VAL A 33 7.58 -2.45 8.45
N GLY A 34 7.12 -3.68 8.73
CA GLY A 34 7.62 -4.50 9.82
C GLY A 34 6.95 -4.25 11.19
N CYS A 35 5.99 -3.34 11.27
CA CYS A 35 5.21 -3.12 12.48
C CYS A 35 4.23 -4.30 12.71
N PRO A 36 4.19 -4.93 13.90
CA PRO A 36 3.28 -6.04 14.18
C PRO A 36 1.80 -5.64 14.15
N ILE A 37 1.50 -4.34 14.18
CA ILE A 37 0.14 -3.79 14.13
C ILE A 37 -0.34 -3.57 12.68
N ALA A 38 0.55 -3.64 11.68
CA ALA A 38 0.21 -3.43 10.26
C ALA A 38 -0.98 -4.27 9.72
N PRO A 39 -1.27 -5.49 10.21
CA PRO A 39 -2.48 -6.24 9.81
C PRO A 39 -3.80 -5.62 10.28
N PHE A 40 -3.76 -4.65 11.19
CA PHE A 40 -4.94 -4.00 11.78
C PHE A 40 -5.14 -2.55 11.31
N HIS A 41 -4.21 -2.00 10.54
CA HIS A 41 -4.37 -0.67 9.93
C HIS A 41 -4.65 -0.81 8.44
N THR A 42 -5.75 -0.20 8.00
CA THR A 42 -6.08 -0.04 6.59
C THR A 42 -5.23 1.05 5.94
N LEU A 43 -5.30 1.15 4.61
CA LEU A 43 -4.67 2.26 3.89
C LEU A 43 -5.26 3.62 4.31
N VAL A 44 -6.56 3.66 4.63
CA VAL A 44 -7.22 4.86 5.16
C VAL A 44 -6.64 5.25 6.52
N ASP A 45 -6.59 4.30 7.47
CA ASP A 45 -6.06 4.57 8.82
C ASP A 45 -4.64 5.12 8.74
N ALA A 46 -3.81 4.52 7.87
CA ALA A 46 -2.44 4.95 7.68
C ALA A 46 -2.33 6.35 7.05
N ALA A 47 -3.23 6.71 6.13
CA ALA A 47 -3.27 8.04 5.56
C ALA A 47 -3.65 9.08 6.61
N GLU A 48 -4.63 8.79 7.45
CA GLU A 48 -5.08 9.67 8.53
C GLU A 48 -4.01 9.85 9.61
N GLU A 49 -3.42 8.75 10.11
CA GLU A 49 -2.38 8.76 11.15
C GLU A 49 -1.14 9.55 10.72
N HIS A 50 -0.79 9.48 9.43
CA HIS A 50 0.38 10.16 8.87
C HIS A 50 0.07 11.51 8.21
N ALA A 51 -1.17 12.02 8.35
CA ALA A 51 -1.62 13.28 7.74
C ALA A 51 -1.35 13.36 6.21
N LEU A 52 -1.52 12.25 5.52
CA LEU A 52 -1.35 12.12 4.07
C LEU A 52 -2.69 12.25 3.35
N LEU A 53 -2.67 12.79 2.13
CA LEU A 53 -3.82 12.71 1.24
C LEU A 53 -4.00 11.26 0.77
N LEU A 54 -5.08 10.60 1.21
CA LEU A 54 -5.42 9.23 0.84
C LEU A 54 -5.36 9.01 -0.67
N ALA A 55 -5.93 9.92 -1.47
CA ALA A 55 -5.93 9.82 -2.92
C ALA A 55 -4.51 9.76 -3.52
N GLY A 56 -3.56 10.51 -2.95
CA GLY A 56 -2.18 10.50 -3.40
C GLY A 56 -1.46 9.20 -3.01
N LEU A 57 -1.72 8.70 -1.80
CA LEU A 57 -1.18 7.44 -1.32
C LEU A 57 -1.71 6.26 -2.15
N ALA A 58 -3.04 6.16 -2.31
CA ALA A 58 -3.69 5.11 -3.08
C ALA A 58 -3.20 5.08 -4.54
N ALA A 59 -3.03 6.25 -5.18
CA ALA A 59 -2.50 6.32 -6.54
C ALA A 59 -1.07 5.76 -6.66
N ASP A 60 -0.21 6.00 -5.67
CA ASP A 60 1.16 5.46 -5.68
C ASP A 60 1.19 3.96 -5.43
N ILE A 61 0.32 3.47 -4.55
CA ILE A 61 0.15 2.04 -4.29
C ILE A 61 -0.37 1.33 -5.54
N GLU A 62 -1.36 1.87 -6.24
CA GLU A 62 -1.87 1.29 -7.49
C GLU A 62 -0.78 1.25 -8.58
N ARG A 63 -0.01 2.34 -8.74
CA ARG A 63 1.16 2.34 -9.65
C ARG A 63 2.19 1.28 -9.28
N ALA A 64 2.37 1.00 -7.99
CA ALA A 64 3.26 -0.05 -7.52
C ALA A 64 2.71 -1.45 -7.81
N ARG A 65 1.47 -1.72 -7.41
CA ARG A 65 0.72 -2.96 -7.67
C ARG A 65 0.79 -3.40 -9.14
N LEU A 66 0.70 -2.45 -10.08
CA LEU A 66 0.83 -2.75 -11.50
C LEU A 66 2.19 -3.36 -11.86
N ARG A 67 3.29 -2.97 -11.19
CA ARG A 67 4.63 -3.52 -11.45
C ARG A 67 4.71 -5.00 -11.09
N ASP A 68 4.11 -5.43 -10.00
CA ASP A 68 4.11 -6.85 -9.60
C ASP A 68 3.25 -7.72 -10.52
N SER A 69 2.14 -7.16 -11.03
CA SER A 69 1.33 -7.83 -12.04
C SER A 69 2.12 -8.10 -13.34
N GLN A 70 3.04 -7.19 -13.69
CA GLN A 70 3.94 -7.36 -14.84
C GLN A 70 5.10 -8.33 -14.56
N VAL A 71 5.63 -8.36 -13.32
CA VAL A 71 6.70 -9.28 -12.92
C VAL A 71 6.20 -10.73 -12.83
N SER A 72 4.99 -10.93 -12.30
CA SER A 72 4.38 -12.26 -12.24
C SER A 72 4.02 -12.80 -13.64
N ALA A 73 3.75 -11.93 -14.62
CA ALA A 73 3.56 -12.33 -16.02
C ALA A 73 4.88 -12.69 -16.72
N ARG A 74 6.03 -12.15 -16.26
CA ARG A 74 7.37 -12.40 -16.82
C ARG A 74 8.05 -13.67 -16.33
N HIS A 75 7.54 -14.29 -15.26
CA HIS A 75 8.08 -15.54 -14.68
C HIS A 75 7.29 -16.79 -15.10
N ARG A 76 6.39 -16.68 -16.08
CA ARG A 76 5.76 -17.84 -16.75
C ARG A 76 6.41 -18.10 -18.10
#